data_AF-A0A851B5H0-F1
#
_entry.id   AF-A0A851B5H0-F1
#
_cell.length_a   1.000
_cell.length_b   1.000
_cell.length_c   1.000
_cell.angle_alpha   90.00
_cell.angle_beta   90.00
_cell.angle_gamma   90.00
#
_symmetry.space_group_name_H-M   'P 1'
#
loop_
_entity.id
_entity.type
_entity.pdbx_description
1 polymer ?
#
loop_
_entity_poly.entity_id
_entity_poly.type
_entity_poly.pdbx_seq_one_letter_code
_entity_poly.pdbx_strand_id
1 'polypeptide(L)'
;FGRGGAEIPCVLAISKELVVLVDLGAKEVVFHCFTGDVIGWSAEGAALRIYHGRGDLVSVRVGLPGSPGAEGSGADGAEGA
;
A
#
# COMPACT_ATOMS: atom_id res chain seq x y z
N PHE A 1 -2.47 19.83 4.21
CA PHE A 1 -1.87 18.51 4.50
C PHE A 1 -2.39 17.45 3.54
N GLY A 2 -1.99 17.57 2.27
CA GLY A 2 -2.48 16.72 1.18
C GLY A 2 -2.78 17.57 -0.06
N ARG A 3 -1.75 17.89 -0.84
CA ARG A 3 -1.84 18.45 -2.20
C ARG A 3 -0.42 18.58 -2.74
N GLY A 4 0.04 17.59 -3.51
CA GLY A 4 1.27 17.75 -4.29
C GLY A 4 2.00 16.47 -4.67
N GLY A 5 1.87 15.38 -3.90
CA GLY A 5 2.44 14.08 -4.29
C GLY A 5 1.49 13.35 -5.23
N ALA A 6 1.99 12.86 -6.36
CA ALA A 6 1.26 11.93 -7.20
C ALA A 6 1.02 10.65 -6.40
N GLU A 7 -0.24 10.20 -6.32
CA GLU A 7 -0.55 8.86 -5.82
C GLU A 7 -0.12 7.84 -6.87
N ILE A 8 0.55 6.77 -6.43
CA ILE A 8 0.99 5.68 -7.30
C ILE A 8 0.17 4.44 -6.92
N PRO A 9 -0.41 3.72 -7.90
CA PRO A 9 -1.00 2.41 -7.66
C PRO A 9 0.02 1.46 -7.05
N CYS A 10 -0.22 1.01 -5.82
CA CYS A 10 0.72 0.15 -5.12
C CYS A 10 0.01 -0.91 -4.29
N VAL A 11 0.76 -1.94 -3.93
CA VAL A 11 0.38 -2.96 -2.94
C VAL A 11 1.23 -2.77 -1.69
N LEU A 12 0.56 -2.83 -0.53
CA LEU A 12 1.20 -2.92 0.77
C LEU A 12 1.49 -4.39 1.11
N ALA A 13 2.75 -4.72 1.33
CA ALA A 13 3.19 -6.02 1.83
C ALA A 13 3.79 -5.85 3.23
N ILE A 14 3.40 -6.73 4.16
CA ILE A 14 3.88 -6.72 5.54
C ILE A 14 4.37 -8.12 5.87
N SER A 15 5.56 -8.18 6.47
CA SER A 15 6.14 -9.39 7.06
C SER A 15 6.58 -9.11 8.49
N LYS A 16 7.12 -10.12 9.16
CA LYS A 16 7.72 -9.94 10.49
C LYS A 16 8.83 -8.86 10.49
N GLU A 17 9.59 -8.77 9.40
CA GLU A 17 10.83 -7.98 9.37
C GLU A 17 10.72 -6.70 8.54
N LEU A 18 9.81 -6.67 7.57
CA LEU A 18 9.75 -5.62 6.56
C LEU A 18 8.32 -5.18 6.29
N VAL A 19 8.14 -3.88 6.14
CA VAL A 19 6.97 -3.23 5.55
C VAL A 19 7.39 -2.66 4.20
N VAL A 20 6.65 -2.98 3.13
CA VAL A 20 7.01 -2.63 1.76
C VAL A 20 5.81 -2.08 1.00
N LEU A 21 6.02 -1.05 0.16
CA LEU A 21 5.11 -0.69 -0.92
C LEU A 21 5.75 -1.02 -2.26
N VAL A 22 5.01 -1.73 -3.10
CA VAL A 22 5.42 -2.10 -4.46
C VAL A 22 4.53 -1.36 -5.46
N ASP A 23 5.13 -0.63 -6.40
CA ASP A 23 4.43 -0.01 -7.52
C ASP A 23 3.94 -1.08 -8.50
N LEU A 24 2.64 -1.08 -8.78
CA LEU A 24 2.02 -2.06 -9.69
C LEU A 24 2.37 -1.84 -11.16
N GLY A 25 2.67 -0.60 -11.57
CA GLY A 25 3.06 -0.26 -12.93
C GLY A 25 4.53 -0.58 -13.19
N ALA A 26 5.41 -0.04 -12.35
CA ALA A 26 6.86 -0.26 -12.49
C ALA A 26 7.31 -1.66 -12.06
N LYS A 27 6.52 -2.34 -11.19
CA LYS A 27 6.87 -3.61 -10.54
C LYS A 27 8.13 -3.53 -9.67
N GLU A 28 8.33 -2.37 -9.05
CA GLU A 28 9.51 -2.05 -8.24
C GLU A 28 9.11 -1.69 -6.81
N VAL A 29 10.03 -1.90 -5.86
CA VAL A 29 9.85 -1.46 -4.47
C VAL A 29 10.04 0.04 -4.40
N VAL A 30 8.97 0.77 -4.10
CA VAL A 30 9.00 2.25 -3.98
C VAL A 30 9.13 2.73 -2.54
N PHE A 31 8.88 1.85 -1.57
CA PHE A 31 9.11 2.11 -0.15
C PHE A 31 9.42 0.80 0.56
N HIS A 32 10.37 0.83 1.50
CA HIS A 32 10.50 -0.21 2.51
C HIS A 32 11.03 0.38 3.82
N CYS A 33 10.65 -0.22 4.94
CA CYS A 33 11.31 -0.02 6.22
C CYS A 33 11.28 -1.32 7.03
N PHE A 34 12.23 -1.47 7.97
CA PHE A 34 12.15 -2.56 8.92
C PHE A 34 10.95 -2.36 9.83
N THR A 35 10.27 -3.44 10.20
CA THR A 35 9.13 -3.37 11.13
C THR A 35 9.52 -2.75 12.47
N GLY A 36 10.79 -2.90 12.90
CA GLY A 36 11.33 -2.27 14.10
C GLY A 36 11.49 -0.74 14.01
N ASP A 37 11.52 -0.18 12.80
CA ASP A 37 11.58 1.26 12.58
C ASP A 37 10.18 1.92 12.58
N VAL A 38 9.11 1.13 12.56
CA VAL A 38 7.74 1.63 12.65
C VAL A 38 7.47 2.07 14.09
N ILE A 39 7.29 3.37 14.28
CA ILE A 39 7.03 3.96 15.60
C ILE A 39 5.54 4.04 15.93
N GLY A 40 4.67 3.90 14.91
CA GLY A 40 3.23 3.83 15.08
C GLY A 40 2.47 3.92 13.76
N TRP A 41 1.16 3.70 13.84
CA TRP A 41 0.26 3.82 12.70
C TRP A 41 -1.08 4.42 13.14
N SER A 42 -1.76 5.07 12.19
CA SER A 42 -3.14 5.53 12.40
C SER A 42 -3.96 5.37 11.13
N ALA A 43 -5.27 5.16 11.31
CA ALA A 43 -6.22 5.14 10.21
C ALA A 43 -6.98 6.47 10.17
N GLU A 44 -7.19 7.01 8.96
CA GLU A 44 -8.07 8.15 8.72
C GLU A 44 -8.87 7.93 7.44
N GLY A 45 -10.18 7.73 7.59
CA GLY A 45 -11.03 7.35 6.47
C GLY A 45 -10.55 6.05 5.82
N ALA A 46 -10.24 6.11 4.52
CA ALA A 46 -9.73 4.98 3.74
C ALA A 46 -8.19 4.92 3.68
N ALA A 47 -7.48 5.73 4.48
CA ALA A 47 -6.02 5.80 4.48
C ALA A 47 -5.42 5.20 5.76
N LEU A 48 -4.33 4.45 5.60
CA LEU A 48 -3.42 3.99 6.64
C LEU A 48 -2.14 4.85 6.59
N ARG A 49 -1.83 5.49 7.72
CA ARG A 49 -0.61 6.26 7.92
C ARG A 49 0.37 5.45 8.73
N ILE A 50 1.58 5.28 8.21
CA ILE A 50 2.66 4.54 8.85
C ILE A 50 3.77 5.54 9.17
N TYR A 51 4.01 5.74 10.47
CA TYR A 51 5.08 6.60 10.96
C TYR A 51 6.32 5.75 11.23
N HIS A 52 7.47 6.17 10.72
CA HIS A 52 8.70 5.41 10.83
C HIS A 52 9.93 6.29 11.08
N GLY A 53 11.02 5.65 11.55
CA GLY A 53 12.30 6.30 11.80
C GLY A 53 12.19 7.44 12.81
N ARG A 54 12.49 8.67 12.37
CA ARG A 54 12.47 9.89 13.21
C ARG A 54 11.18 10.70 13.09
N GLY A 55 10.10 10.09 12.62
CA GLY A 55 8.80 10.74 12.41
C GLY A 55 8.45 10.97 10.94
N ASP A 56 9.12 10.29 10.03
CA ASP A 56 8.74 10.26 8.62
C ASP A 56 7.41 9.51 8.45
N LEU A 57 6.70 9.82 7.37
CA LEU A 57 5.35 9.32 7.12
C LEU A 57 5.21 8.81 5.70
N VAL A 58 4.75 7.56 5.58
CA VAL A 58 4.15 7.04 4.35
C VAL A 58 2.65 6.82 4.56
N SER A 59 1.85 7.18 3.56
CA SER A 59 0.41 6.98 3.60
C SER A 59 0.01 6.10 2.42
N VAL A 60 -0.74 5.04 2.70
CA VAL A 60 -1.41 4.22 1.69
C VAL A 60 -2.90 4.38 1.88
N ARG A 61 -3.68 4.29 0.80
CA ARG A 61 -5.14 4.33 0.87
C ARG A 61 -5.74 3.22 0.06
N VAL A 62 -6.91 2.78 0.46
CA VAL A 62 -7.70 1.83 -0.33
C VAL A 62 -8.06 2.51 -1.66
N GLY A 63 -7.61 1.92 -2.77
CA GLY A 63 -8.04 2.32 -4.10
C GLY A 63 -9.54 2.13 -4.24
N LEU A 64 -10.25 3.15 -4.71
CA LEU A 64 -11.68 3.00 -5.00
C LEU A 64 -11.88 2.03 -6.17
N PRO A 65 -13.02 1.32 -6.25
CA PRO A 65 -13.33 0.54 -7.44
C PRO A 65 -13.28 1.44 -8.69
N GLY A 66 -12.52 1.01 -9.71
CA GLY A 66 -12.21 1.81 -10.90
C GLY A 66 -10.97 2.70 -10.81
N SER A 67 -10.24 2.68 -9.69
CA SER A 67 -8.89 3.28 -9.63
C SER A 67 -7.90 2.42 -10.44
N PRO A 68 -6.95 3.04 -11.17
CA PRO A 68 -5.93 2.30 -11.90
C PRO A 68 -5.18 1.40 -10.92
N GLY A 69 -5.19 0.08 -11.17
CA GLY A 69 -4.62 -0.95 -10.28
C GLY A 69 -5.62 -1.75 -9.42
N ALA A 70 -6.93 -1.41 -9.44
CA ALA A 70 -7.96 -2.13 -8.68
C ALA A 70 -8.59 -3.33 -9.41
N GLU A 71 -8.29 -3.56 -10.70
CA GLU A 71 -8.75 -4.74 -11.43
C GLU A 71 -7.82 -5.93 -11.15
N GLY A 72 -8.25 -6.77 -10.21
CA GLY A 72 -7.49 -7.95 -9.80
C GLY A 72 -8.24 -8.89 -8.86
N SER A 73 -9.50 -9.20 -9.14
CA SER A 73 -10.15 -10.45 -8.70
C SER A 73 -11.49 -10.67 -9.40
N GLY A 74 -11.45 -10.97 -10.70
CA GLY A 74 -12.53 -11.71 -11.35
C GLY A 74 -12.35 -13.18 -11.02
N ALA A 75 -13.26 -13.74 -10.23
CA ALA A 75 -13.35 -15.16 -10.03
C ALA A 75 -13.72 -15.84 -11.36
N ASP A 76 -12.81 -16.62 -11.94
CA ASP A 76 -13.22 -17.69 -12.86
C ASP A 76 -13.64 -18.89 -12.00
N GLY A 77 -14.95 -18.98 -11.81
CA GLY A 77 -15.64 -20.10 -11.21
C GLY A 77 -15.55 -21.36 -12.07
N ALA A 78 -15.82 -22.48 -11.40
CA ALA A 78 -15.83 -23.84 -11.90
C ALA A 78 -16.66 -24.08 -13.18
N GLU A 79 -16.13 -24.92 -14.07
CA GLU A 79 -16.86 -26.09 -14.61
C GLU A 79 -15.85 -27.14 -15.11
N GLY A 80 -15.89 -28.34 -14.54
CA GLY A 80 -14.99 -29.43 -14.91
C GLY A 80 -15.02 -30.60 -13.93
N ALA A 81 -16.11 -31.36 -13.94
CA ALA A 81 -16.19 -32.83 -13.73
C ALA A 81 -17.66 -33.28 -13.72
#